data_AF-A0A7J2SY98-F1
#
_entry.id   AF-A0A7J2SY98-F1
#
_cell.length_a   1.000
_cell.length_b   1.000
_cell.length_c   1.000
_cell.angle_alpha   90.00
_cell.angle_beta   90.00
_cell.angle_gamma   90.00
#
_symmetry.space_group_name_H-M   'P 1'
#
loop_
_entity.id
_entity.type
_entity.pdbx_description
1 polymer ?
#
loop_
_entity_poly.entity_id
_entity_poly.type
_entity_poly.pdbx_seq_one_letter_code
_entity_poly.pdbx_strand_id
1 'polypeptide(L)' 'MHNYGGVPICTDGAGWCADARRWAGAEHAVYDRPLRNLMERMVQCAKDGTEAFDDLFPARKSRLASGRAFERVHN' A
#
# COMPACT_ATOMS: atom_id res chain seq x y z
N MET A 1 -6.52 -13.57 -23.59
CA MET A 1 -6.81 -12.14 -23.80
C MET A 1 -6.26 -11.38 -22.59
N HIS A 2 -5.24 -10.54 -22.76
CA HIS A 2 -4.84 -9.58 -21.72
C HIS A 2 -5.84 -8.42 -21.79
N ASN A 3 -6.78 -8.36 -20.84
CA ASN A 3 -7.89 -7.40 -20.87
C ASN A 3 -7.47 -5.95 -20.56
N TYR A 4 -6.22 -5.75 -20.19
CA TYR A 4 -5.58 -4.45 -20.05
C TYR A 4 -4.28 -4.57 -20.85
N GLY A 5 -4.10 -3.75 -21.89
CA GLY A 5 -2.85 -3.74 -22.67
C GLY A 5 -1.64 -3.65 -21.74
N GLY A 6 -0.45 -4.04 -22.21
CA GLY A 6 0.79 -4.16 -21.41
C GLY A 6 1.23 -2.86 -20.73
N VAL A 7 0.45 -2.41 -19.74
CA VAL A 7 0.70 -1.24 -18.91
C VAL A 7 1.63 -1.73 -17.79
N PRO A 8 2.80 -1.08 -17.63
CA PRO A 8 3.72 -1.46 -16.58
C PRO A 8 3.07 -1.27 -15.21
N ILE A 9 3.22 -2.27 -14.35
CA ILE A 9 2.78 -2.20 -12.96
C ILE A 9 3.81 -1.37 -12.21
N CYS A 10 3.44 -0.16 -11.78
CA CYS A 10 4.27 0.61 -10.87
C CYS A 10 3.96 0.24 -9.42
N THR A 11 4.97 -0.14 -8.63
CA THR A 11 4.84 -0.34 -7.17
C THR A 11 6.01 0.28 -6.41
N ASP A 12 5.98 0.23 -5.07
CA ASP A 12 7.03 0.77 -4.19
C ASP A 12 8.29 -0.10 -4.12
N GLY A 13 8.32 -1.23 -4.84
CA GLY A 13 9.43 -2.17 -4.84
C GLY A 13 9.43 -3.16 -3.67
N ALA A 14 8.33 -3.30 -2.92
CA ALA A 14 8.23 -4.29 -1.86
C ALA A 14 8.48 -5.72 -2.38
N GLY A 15 9.25 -6.52 -1.62
CA GLY A 15 9.72 -7.84 -2.07
C GLY A 15 8.62 -8.82 -2.46
N TRP A 16 7.47 -8.79 -1.76
CA TRP A 16 6.31 -9.64 -2.09
C TRP A 16 5.70 -9.31 -3.47
N CYS A 17 5.94 -8.11 -3.99
CA CYS A 17 5.49 -7.70 -5.31
C CYS A 17 6.31 -8.34 -6.43
N ALA A 18 7.58 -8.69 -6.16
CA ALA A 18 8.46 -9.31 -7.15
C ALA A 18 7.95 -10.70 -7.59
N ASP A 19 7.47 -11.51 -6.64
CA ASP A 19 6.91 -12.84 -6.91
C ASP A 19 5.60 -12.73 -7.71
N ALA A 20 4.72 -11.80 -7.33
CA ALA A 20 3.48 -11.54 -8.05
C ALA A 20 3.73 -11.05 -9.49
N ARG A 21 4.70 -10.15 -9.69
CA ARG A 21 5.12 -9.68 -11.02
C ARG A 21 5.58 -10.84 -11.90
N ARG A 22 6.44 -11.71 -11.36
CA ARG A 22 6.99 -12.86 -12.08
C ARG A 22 5.87 -13.80 -12.54
N TRP A 23 4.89 -14.05 -11.66
CA TRP A 23 3.75 -14.90 -12.00
C TRP A 23 2.82 -14.25 -13.03
N ALA A 24 2.60 -12.94 -12.93
CA ALA A 24 1.75 -12.19 -13.86
C ALA A 24 2.38 -11.92 -15.24
N GLY A 25 3.68 -12.15 -15.41
CA GLY A 25 4.39 -11.84 -16.66
C GLY A 25 4.39 -10.35 -17.02
N ALA A 26 4.22 -9.47 -16.02
CA ALA A 26 4.05 -8.04 -16.22
C ALA A 26 5.39 -7.28 -16.21
N GLU A 27 5.49 -6.26 -17.05
CA GLU A 27 6.51 -5.22 -16.90
C GLU A 27 6.26 -4.46 -15.58
N HIS A 28 7.34 -4.16 -14.85
CA HIS A 28 7.23 -3.43 -13.58
C HIS A 28 8.33 -2.40 -13.46
N ALA A 29 7.90 -1.22 -13.03
CA ALA A 29 8.72 -0.09 -12.69
C ALA A 29 8.51 0.26 -11.21
N VAL A 30 9.52 0.84 -10.58
CA VAL A 30 9.39 1.35 -9.22
C VAL A 30 8.91 2.80 -9.30
N TYR A 31 8.01 3.19 -8.40
CA TYR A 31 7.52 4.58 -8.35
C TYR A 31 8.66 5.59 -8.21
N ASP A 32 8.59 6.67 -8.98
CA ASP A 32 9.26 7.92 -8.60
C ASP A 32 8.57 8.58 -7.40
N ARG A 33 9.26 9.51 -6.75
CA ARG A 33 8.78 10.15 -5.51
C ARG A 33 7.42 10.88 -5.68
N PRO A 34 7.20 11.70 -6.72
CA PRO A 34 5.87 12.26 -7.04
C PRO A 34 4.76 11.21 -7.15
N LEU A 35 4.97 10.15 -7.92
CA LEU A 35 3.95 9.14 -8.16
C LEU A 35 3.63 8.33 -6.90
N ARG A 36 4.65 8.01 -6.10
CA ARG A 36 4.49 7.38 -4.77
C ARG A 36 3.62 8.25 -3.86
N ASN A 37 3.89 9.56 -3.80
CA ASN A 37 3.11 10.48 -2.97
C ASN A 37 1.64 10.57 -3.41
N LEU A 38 1.37 10.55 -4.72
CA LEU A 38 -0.01 10.55 -5.24
C LEU A 38 -0.75 9.29 -4.81
N MET A 39 -0.12 8.12 -4.98
CA MET A 39 -0.69 6.83 -4.58
C MET A 39 -0.97 6.77 -3.08
N GLU A 40 -0.01 7.21 -2.24
CA GLU A 40 -0.20 7.26 -0.78
C GLU A 40 -1.40 8.14 -0.38
N ARG A 41 -1.59 9.29 -1.05
CA ARG A 41 -2.75 10.17 -0.82
C ARG A 41 -4.07 9.54 -1.24
N MET A 42 -4.10 8.83 -2.37
CA MET A 42 -5.31 8.12 -2.81
C MET A 42 -5.69 7.00 -1.83
N VAL A 43 -4.70 6.22 -1.37
CA VAL A 43 -4.92 5.18 -0.36
C VAL A 43 -5.43 5.79 0.95
N GLN A 44 -4.86 6.92 1.38
CA GLN A 44 -5.34 7.60 2.59
C GLN A 44 -6.79 8.07 2.45
N CYS A 45 -7.16 8.68 1.33
CA CYS A 45 -8.53 9.11 1.07
C CYS A 45 -9.52 7.93 1.15
N ALA A 46 -9.15 6.77 0.61
CA ALA A 46 -9.97 5.56 0.71
C ALA A 46 -10.10 5.09 2.17
N LYS A 47 -9.00 5.09 2.94
CA LYS A 47 -9.01 4.74 4.37
C LYS A 47 -9.91 5.67 5.17
N ASP A 48 -9.78 6.97 4.98
CA ASP A 48 -10.59 7.98 5.66
C ASP A 48 -12.09 7.77 5.35
N GLY A 49 -12.43 7.44 4.11
CA GLY A 49 -13.80 7.11 3.72
C GLY A 49 -14.34 5.82 4.34
N THR A 50 -13.46 4.89 4.75
CA THR A 50 -13.84 3.63 5.39
C THR A 50 -13.75 3.65 6.91
N GLU A 51 -13.21 4.71 7.53
CA GLU A 51 -12.97 4.78 8.98
C GLU A 51 -14.26 4.53 9.78
N ALA A 52 -15.40 5.05 9.32
CA ALA A 52 -16.69 4.86 9.98
C ALA A 52 -17.14 3.38 10.07
N PHE A 53 -16.57 2.48 9.26
CA PHE A 53 -16.87 1.05 9.31
C PHE A 53 -16.11 0.32 10.42
N ASP A 54 -15.06 0.90 10.98
CA ASP A 54 -14.28 0.28 12.07
C ASP A 54 -15.10 0.13 13.35
N ASP A 55 -16.09 1.00 13.57
CA ASP A 55 -17.01 0.93 14.71
C ASP A 55 -18.12 -0.11 14.55
N LEU A 56 -18.47 -0.47 13.29
CA LEU A 56 -19.50 -1.47 12.99
C LEU A 56 -19.05 -2.90 13.29
N PHE A 57 -17.74 -3.14 13.23
CA PHE A 57 -17.13 -4.42 13.57
C PHE A 57 -16.07 -4.18 14.63
N PRO A 58 -16.45 -4.12 15.93
CA PRO A 58 -15.48 -3.92 16.99
C PRO A 58 -14.49 -5.08 16.97
N ALA A 59 -13.35 -4.88 16.32
CA ALA A 59 -12.20 -5.75 16.47
C ALA A 59 -11.93 -5.81 17.96
N ARG A 60 -11.79 -7.02 18.53
CA ARG A 60 -11.42 -7.19 19.94
C ARG A 60 -10.18 -6.34 20.19
N LYS A 61 -10.35 -5.18 20.83
CA LYS A 61 -9.28 -4.25 21.17
C LYS A 61 -8.44 -4.90 22.28
N SER A 62 -7.66 -5.93 21.97
CA SER A 62 -6.54 -6.34 22.80
C SER A 62 -5.49 -5.25 22.68
N ARG A 63 -5.68 -4.20 23.48
CA ARG A 63 -4.75 -3.16 23.90
C ARG A 63 -3.33 -3.29 23.33
N LEU A 64 -3.14 -2.96 22.06
CA LEU A 64 -1.82 -2.63 21.52
C LEU A 64 -1.64 -1.13 21.74
N ALA A 65 -1.22 -0.79 22.96
CA ALA A 65 -0.58 0.47 23.23
C ALA A 65 0.74 0.52 22.44
N SER A 66 0.70 0.95 21.19
CA SER A 66 1.91 1.31 20.44
C SER A 66 1.67 2.57 19.62
N GLY A 67 1.25 3.63 20.30
CA GLY A 67 1.14 4.98 19.73
C GLY A 67 2.47 5.71 19.53
N ARG A 68 3.63 5.08 19.77
CA ARG A 68 4.96 5.66 19.48
C ARG A 68 5.97 4.53 19.24
N ALA A 69 6.21 4.16 17.98
CA ALA A 69 7.32 3.28 17.61
C ALA A 69 7.92 3.63 16.24
N PHE A 70 7.85 4.89 15.82
CA PHE A 70 8.53 5.39 14.61
C PHE A 70 9.19 6.75 14.84
N GLU A 71 9.82 6.94 16.00
CA GLU A 71 10.86 7.97 16.12
C GLU A 71 12.13 7.35 16.68
N ARG A 72 13.23 7.61 15.95
CA ARG A 72 14.64 7.30 16.21
C ARG A 72 15.17 5.94 15.75
N VAL A 73 15.44 5.87 14.45
CA VAL A 73 16.75 5.45 13.95
C VAL A 73 16.98 6.14 12.60
N HIS A 74 17.68 7.29 12.62
CA HIS A 74 18.61 7.74 11.56
C HIS A 74 19.35 9.03 11.97
N ASN A 75 20.36 8.87 12.83
CA ASN A 75 21.68 9.53 12.89
C ASN A 75 22.24 9.35 14.31
#